data_AF-A0A846YNP9-F1
#
_entry.id   AF-A0A846YNP9-F1
#
_cell.length_a   1.000
_cell.length_b   1.000
_cell.length_c   1.000
_cell.angle_alpha   90.00
_cell.angle_beta   90.00
_cell.angle_gamma   90.00
#
_symmetry.space_group_name_H-M   'P 1'
#
loop_
_entity.id
_entity.type
_entity.pdbx_description
1 polymer ?
#
loop_
_entity_poly.entity_id
_entity_poly.type
_entity_poly.pdbx_seq_one_letter_code
_entity_poly.pdbx_strand_id
1 'polypeptide(L)'
;MTAPRVDPSNPQAAHPETAAVCARPEFDEWARKHRGSIWDYAIDGEGDKAAASRRKHAARLCMSCPLRSKCLDRHTALVAENLRKMRADPNYSSGVREKDALIPGVWGGRIFPDRPHADPVGQTSFISKTDCWPKAA
;
A
#
# COMPACT_ATOMS: atom_id res chain seq x y z
N MET A 1 -11.42 -28.41 33.25
CA MET A 1 -11.56 -27.11 32.55
C MET A 1 -11.64 -27.42 31.07
N THR A 2 -12.84 -27.45 30.51
CA THR A 2 -13.07 -27.96 29.14
C THR A 2 -13.05 -26.79 28.18
N ALA A 3 -12.16 -26.81 27.18
CA ALA A 3 -12.11 -25.79 26.14
C ALA A 3 -13.43 -25.77 25.34
N PRO A 4 -13.93 -24.60 24.92
CA PRO A 4 -15.15 -24.52 24.13
C PRO A 4 -14.93 -25.18 22.76
N ARG A 5 -15.79 -26.15 22.45
CA ARG A 5 -15.86 -26.80 21.13
C ARG A 5 -16.37 -25.78 20.11
N VAL A 6 -15.60 -25.57 19.05
CA VAL A 6 -16.05 -24.81 17.89
C VAL A 6 -16.97 -25.72 17.07
N ASP A 7 -18.26 -25.39 17.02
CA ASP A 7 -19.26 -26.08 16.21
C ASP A 7 -19.00 -25.85 14.71
N PRO A 8 -18.82 -26.90 13.89
CA PRO A 8 -18.59 -26.78 12.45
C PRO A 8 -19.86 -26.37 11.66
N SER A 9 -21.00 -26.18 12.32
CA SER A 9 -22.29 -25.89 11.71
C SER A 9 -22.65 -24.41 11.61
N ASN A 10 -21.76 -23.49 11.98
CA ASN A 10 -22.01 -22.06 11.81
C ASN A 10 -21.48 -21.55 10.45
N PRO A 11 -22.36 -21.26 9.46
CA PRO A 11 -21.93 -20.78 8.14
C PRO A 11 -21.26 -19.40 8.17
N GLN A 12 -21.29 -18.68 9.29
CA GLN A 12 -20.51 -17.43 9.46
C GLN A 12 -19.02 -17.66 9.76
N ALA A 13 -18.58 -18.91 9.92
CA ALA A 13 -17.16 -19.26 10.05
C ALA A 13 -16.41 -19.32 8.69
N ALA A 14 -17.10 -19.12 7.55
CA ALA A 14 -16.61 -19.53 6.24
C ALA A 14 -16.24 -18.41 5.24
N HIS A 15 -16.06 -17.15 5.69
CA HIS A 15 -15.53 -16.08 4.83
C HIS A 15 -14.31 -15.40 5.48
N PRO A 16 -13.09 -15.95 5.30
CA PRO A 16 -11.86 -15.27 5.76
C PRO A 16 -11.69 -13.88 5.11
N GLU A 17 -12.43 -13.62 4.03
CA GLU A 17 -12.42 -12.40 3.21
C GLU A 17 -13.13 -11.23 3.91
N THR A 18 -14.15 -11.49 4.73
CA THR A 18 -14.81 -10.46 5.55
C THR A 18 -14.10 -10.19 6.88
N ALA A 19 -13.13 -11.02 7.26
CA ALA A 19 -12.34 -10.83 8.48
C ALA A 19 -11.25 -9.76 8.32
N ALA A 20 -10.83 -9.47 7.08
CA ALA A 20 -9.86 -8.42 6.82
C ALA A 20 -10.54 -7.04 6.93
N VAL A 21 -10.06 -6.19 7.84
CA VAL A 21 -10.62 -4.85 8.10
C VAL A 21 -10.73 -4.00 6.82
N CYS A 22 -9.76 -4.13 5.91
CA CYS A 22 -9.75 -3.41 4.64
C CYS A 22 -10.73 -3.95 3.58
N ALA A 23 -11.23 -5.18 3.73
CA ALA A 23 -12.19 -5.78 2.81
C ALA A 23 -13.65 -5.59 3.27
N ARG A 24 -13.85 -4.92 4.41
CA ARG A 24 -15.16 -4.60 4.95
C ARG A 24 -15.78 -3.43 4.16
N PRO A 25 -17.02 -3.55 3.68
CA PRO A 25 -17.70 -2.48 2.92
C PRO A 25 -17.75 -1.14 3.66
N GLU A 26 -17.89 -1.17 4.99
CA GLU A 26 -17.95 0.03 5.83
C GLU A 26 -16.62 0.78 5.84
N PHE A 27 -15.49 0.05 5.74
CA PHE A 27 -14.19 0.67 5.59
C PHE A 27 -14.06 1.34 4.22
N ASP A 28 -14.55 0.68 3.17
CA ASP A 28 -14.47 1.15 1.80
C ASP A 28 -15.29 2.44 1.58
N GLU A 29 -16.46 2.54 2.21
CA GLU A 29 -17.25 3.78 2.28
C GLU A 29 -16.55 4.89 3.07
N TRP A 30 -15.97 4.54 4.23
CA TRP A 30 -15.24 5.50 5.05
C TRP A 30 -14.02 6.06 4.31
N ALA A 31 -13.24 5.19 3.67
CA ALA A 31 -12.04 5.57 2.91
C ALA A 31 -12.40 6.48 1.73
N ARG A 32 -13.46 6.16 0.97
CA ARG A 32 -13.96 7.03 -0.11
C ARG A 32 -14.41 8.40 0.41
N LYS A 33 -15.09 8.44 1.57
CA LYS A 33 -15.60 9.69 2.16
C LYS A 33 -14.49 10.59 2.69
N HIS A 34 -13.45 10.02 3.29
CA HIS A 34 -12.40 10.78 3.98
C HIS A 34 -11.13 11.00 3.15
N ARG A 35 -11.08 10.44 1.92
CA ARG A 35 -9.94 10.57 0.99
C ARG A 35 -8.58 10.31 1.66
N GLY A 36 -8.56 9.35 2.58
CA GLY A 36 -7.41 9.09 3.44
C GLY A 36 -7.61 7.82 4.25
N SER A 37 -7.14 6.72 3.68
CA SER A 37 -7.15 5.39 4.28
C SER A 37 -5.88 5.16 5.08
N ILE A 38 -5.94 4.36 6.15
CA ILE A 38 -4.74 3.97 6.90
C ILE A 38 -3.71 3.25 6.01
N TRP A 39 -4.17 2.62 4.92
CA TRP A 39 -3.35 1.92 3.94
C TRP A 39 -2.83 2.83 2.81
N ASP A 40 -3.26 4.09 2.70
CA ASP A 40 -2.81 4.99 1.64
C ASP A 40 -1.35 5.40 1.87
N TYR A 41 -0.61 5.68 0.79
CA TYR A 41 0.77 6.12 0.96
C TYR A 41 0.80 7.55 1.50
N ALA A 42 0.17 8.49 0.80
CA ALA A 42 0.02 9.88 1.20
C ALA A 42 -1.42 10.18 1.62
N ILE A 43 -1.58 11.08 2.60
CA ILE A 43 -2.85 11.69 2.98
C ILE A 43 -2.59 13.20 3.01
N ASP A 44 -3.49 13.97 2.41
CA ASP A 44 -3.35 15.42 2.31
C ASP A 44 -3.25 16.07 3.70
N GLY A 45 -2.24 16.92 3.89
CA GLY A 45 -1.99 17.62 5.16
C GLY A 45 -1.34 16.76 6.26
N GLU A 46 -1.01 15.50 5.99
CA GLU A 46 -0.28 14.65 6.94
C GLU A 46 1.22 14.96 6.92
N GLY A 47 1.81 15.25 8.09
CA GLY A 47 3.26 15.47 8.19
C GLY A 47 4.07 14.17 8.01
N ASP A 48 5.27 14.26 7.44
CA ASP A 48 6.12 13.11 7.08
C ASP A 48 6.31 12.06 8.19
N LYS A 49 6.51 12.53 9.43
CA LYS A 49 6.68 11.65 10.60
C LYS A 49 5.40 10.90 10.93
N ALA A 50 4.24 11.57 10.85
CA ALA A 50 2.94 10.96 11.08
C ALA A 50 2.65 9.92 9.99
N ALA A 51 2.89 10.27 8.72
CA ALA A 51 2.71 9.39 7.58
C ALA A 51 3.61 8.14 7.68
N ALA A 52 4.87 8.30 8.06
CA ALA A 52 5.78 7.17 8.28
C ALA A 52 5.33 6.27 9.43
N SER A 53 4.83 6.84 10.53
CA SER A 53 4.29 6.10 11.65
C SER A 53 3.04 5.31 11.26
N ARG A 54 2.11 5.95 10.55
CA ARG A 54 0.86 5.34 10.06
C ARG A 54 1.14 4.19 9.11
N ARG A 55 2.01 4.37 8.11
CA ARG A 55 2.39 3.30 7.16
C ARG A 55 3.04 2.11 7.88
N LYS A 56 3.89 2.36 8.89
CA LYS A 56 4.46 1.29 9.73
C LYS A 56 3.38 0.57 10.54
N HIS A 57 2.42 1.30 11.10
CA HIS A 57 1.31 0.72 11.84
C HIS A 57 0.43 -0.14 10.93
N ALA A 58 0.03 0.37 9.76
CA ALA A 58 -0.70 -0.36 8.75
C ALA A 58 0.03 -1.64 8.32
N ALA A 59 1.35 -1.55 8.09
CA ALA A 59 2.16 -2.70 7.71
C ALA A 59 2.14 -3.79 8.79
N ARG A 60 2.18 -3.41 10.07
CA ARG A 60 2.04 -4.37 11.19
C ARG A 60 0.67 -5.01 11.25
N LEU A 61 -0.41 -4.26 11.00
CA LEU A 61 -1.76 -4.82 10.94
C LEU A 61 -1.89 -5.87 9.81
N CYS A 62 -1.19 -5.67 8.70
CA CYS A 62 -1.18 -6.68 7.64
C CYS A 62 -0.42 -7.96 8.03
N MET A 63 0.51 -7.92 8.98
CA MET A 63 1.27 -9.11 9.40
C MET A 63 0.40 -10.12 10.15
N SER A 64 -0.64 -9.66 10.84
CA SER A 64 -1.61 -10.53 11.51
C SER A 64 -2.78 -10.95 10.61
N CYS A 65 -2.83 -10.47 9.36
CA CYS A 65 -3.92 -10.78 8.44
C CYS A 65 -3.72 -12.17 7.79
N PRO A 66 -4.70 -13.09 7.89
CA PRO A 66 -4.60 -14.40 7.26
C PRO A 66 -4.59 -14.33 5.72
N LEU A 67 -5.08 -13.22 5.16
CA LEU A 67 -5.15 -12.99 3.71
C LEU A 67 -3.98 -12.19 3.15
N ARG A 68 -2.90 -12.03 3.94
CA ARG A 68 -1.73 -11.25 3.54
C ARG A 68 -1.16 -11.67 2.18
N SER A 69 -1.06 -12.98 1.92
CA SER A 69 -0.56 -13.49 0.63
C SER A 69 -1.47 -13.08 -0.52
N LYS A 70 -2.79 -13.36 -0.40
CA LYS A 70 -3.78 -12.97 -1.41
C LYS A 70 -3.79 -11.46 -1.67
N CYS A 71 -3.52 -10.64 -0.65
CA CYS A 71 -3.42 -9.18 -0.79
C CYS A 71 -2.22 -8.78 -1.67
N LEU A 72 -1.06 -9.42 -1.52
CA LEU A 72 0.10 -9.21 -2.39
C LEU A 72 -0.14 -9.72 -3.80
N ASP A 73 -0.79 -10.87 -3.95
CA ASP A 73 -1.15 -11.42 -5.26
C ASP A 73 -2.10 -10.48 -6.01
N ARG A 74 -3.07 -9.91 -5.27
CA ARG A 74 -3.99 -8.90 -5.80
C ARG A 74 -3.26 -7.63 -6.22
N HIS A 75 -2.32 -7.14 -5.42
CA HIS A 75 -1.49 -5.99 -5.78
C HIS A 75 -0.72 -6.26 -7.07
N THR A 76 -0.05 -7.41 -7.16
CA THR A 76 0.71 -7.83 -8.35
C THR A 76 -0.17 -7.89 -9.59
N ALA A 77 -1.38 -8.45 -9.48
CA ALA A 77 -2.33 -8.52 -10.58
C ALA A 77 -2.78 -7.12 -11.06
N LEU A 78 -3.05 -6.20 -10.12
CA LEU A 78 -3.42 -4.83 -10.47
C LEU A 78 -2.26 -4.04 -11.08
N VAL A 79 -1.02 -4.24 -10.61
CA VAL A 79 0.19 -3.65 -11.21
C VAL A 79 0.37 -4.14 -12.64
N ALA A 80 0.18 -5.45 -12.88
CA ALA A 80 0.24 -6.00 -14.23
C ALA A 80 -0.85 -5.43 -15.15
N GLU A 81 -2.08 -5.24 -14.65
CA GLU A 81 -3.16 -4.59 -15.39
C GLU A 81 -2.83 -3.12 -15.72
N ASN A 82 -2.34 -2.36 -14.74
CA ASN A 82 -1.91 -0.98 -14.95
C ASN A 82 -0.78 -0.88 -15.97
N LEU A 83 0.19 -1.80 -15.91
CA LEU A 83 1.30 -1.83 -16.86
C LEU A 83 0.80 -2.10 -18.29
N ARG A 84 -0.19 -3.00 -18.45
CA ARG A 84 -0.83 -3.24 -19.76
C ARG A 84 -1.54 -1.99 -20.27
N LYS A 85 -2.30 -1.30 -19.41
CA LYS A 85 -2.98 -0.04 -19.77
C LYS A 85 -1.98 1.05 -20.19
N MET A 86 -0.92 1.25 -19.41
CA MET A 86 0.12 2.24 -19.73
C MET A 86 0.85 1.94 -21.04
N ARG A 87 1.11 0.65 -21.33
CA ARG A 87 1.73 0.23 -22.60
C ARG A 87 0.80 0.37 -23.80
N ALA A 88 -0.50 0.24 -23.60
CA ALA A 88 -1.50 0.42 -24.63
C ALA A 88 -1.82 1.91 -24.90
N ASP A 89 -1.51 2.79 -23.96
CA ASP A 89 -1.69 4.24 -24.13
C ASP A 89 -0.61 4.78 -25.10
N PRO A 90 -1.01 5.36 -26.25
CA PRO A 90 -0.07 5.92 -27.22
C PRO A 90 0.80 7.03 -26.63
N ASN A 91 0.35 7.71 -25.57
CA ASN A 91 1.10 8.79 -24.91
C ASN A 91 2.22 8.29 -23.98
N TYR A 92 2.20 7.02 -23.57
CA TYR A 92 3.16 6.44 -22.62
C TYR A 92 4.08 5.40 -23.28
N SER A 93 4.02 5.28 -24.62
CA SER A 93 4.53 4.16 -25.41
C SER A 93 6.05 3.94 -25.38
N SER A 94 6.86 4.88 -24.87
CA SER A 94 8.30 4.71 -24.70
C SER A 94 8.73 4.64 -23.23
N GLY A 95 9.21 3.47 -22.80
CA GLY A 95 9.98 3.33 -21.55
C GLY A 95 9.19 3.04 -20.26
N VAL A 96 7.93 2.59 -20.33
CA VAL A 96 7.16 2.18 -19.13
C VAL A 96 7.84 1.00 -18.43
N ARG A 97 8.29 1.22 -17.19
CA ARG A 97 8.85 0.19 -16.31
C ARG A 97 7.77 -0.30 -15.36
N GLU A 98 7.96 -1.51 -14.84
CA GLU A 98 7.04 -2.09 -13.85
C GLU A 98 6.86 -1.20 -12.61
N LYS A 99 7.92 -0.52 -12.17
CA LYS A 99 7.86 0.43 -11.05
C LYS A 99 6.92 1.61 -11.30
N ASP A 100 6.66 1.95 -12.56
CA ASP A 100 5.78 3.06 -12.96
C ASP A 100 4.30 2.64 -12.85
N ALA A 101 4.01 1.34 -12.85
CA ALA A 101 2.69 0.75 -12.71
C ALA A 101 2.33 0.34 -11.26
N LEU A 102 3.24 0.55 -10.30
CA LEU A 102 3.00 0.26 -8.89
C LEU A 102 1.80 1.05 -8.36
N ILE A 103 0.95 0.35 -7.61
CA ILE A 103 -0.14 0.99 -6.86
C ILE A 103 0.40 1.41 -5.50
N PRO A 104 0.34 2.70 -5.17
CA PRO A 104 0.83 3.20 -3.90
C PRO A 104 0.01 2.67 -2.73
N GLY A 105 0.61 2.73 -1.54
CA GLY A 105 -0.02 2.33 -0.29
C GLY A 105 0.60 1.09 0.34
N VAL A 106 -0.11 0.51 1.30
CA VAL A 106 0.35 -0.63 2.09
C VAL A 106 -0.42 -1.88 1.68
N TRP A 107 0.29 -2.81 1.06
CA TRP A 107 -0.28 -4.05 0.54
C TRP A 107 0.44 -5.24 1.16
N GLY A 108 -0.30 -6.11 1.84
CA GLY A 108 0.23 -7.29 2.51
C GLY A 108 1.47 -7.03 3.39
N GLY A 109 1.51 -5.87 4.05
CA GLY A 109 2.60 -5.46 4.93
C GLY A 109 3.81 -4.85 4.24
N ARG A 110 3.79 -4.71 2.91
CA ARG A 110 4.79 -3.96 2.15
C ARG A 110 4.28 -2.56 1.88
N ILE A 111 5.19 -1.58 1.96
CA ILE A 111 4.89 -0.17 1.70
C ILE A 111 5.36 0.14 0.28
N PHE A 112 4.43 0.60 -0.55
CA PHE A 112 4.67 1.02 -1.93
C PHE A 112 4.54 2.54 -1.99
N PRO A 113 5.61 3.26 -2.33
CA PRO A 113 5.57 4.71 -2.40
C PRO A 113 4.68 5.20 -3.54
N ASP A 114 4.14 6.41 -3.37
CA ASP A 114 3.67 7.18 -4.51
C ASP A 114 4.81 7.33 -5.51
N ARG A 115 4.44 7.40 -6.79
CA ARG A 115 5.42 7.76 -7.82
C ARG A 115 6.05 9.07 -7.36
N PRO A 116 7.38 9.21 -7.38
CA PRO A 116 7.90 10.57 -7.41
C PRO A 116 7.20 11.21 -8.61
N HIS A 117 6.50 12.33 -8.36
CA HIS A 117 6.07 13.19 -9.45
C HIS A 117 7.32 13.31 -10.32
N ALA A 118 7.26 12.81 -11.57
CA ALA A 118 8.42 12.94 -12.44
C ALA A 118 8.71 14.43 -12.47
N ASP A 119 9.82 14.84 -11.84
CA ASP A 119 10.27 16.22 -11.94
C ASP A 119 10.26 16.55 -13.43
N PRO A 120 9.65 17.66 -13.86
CA PRO A 120 9.76 18.09 -15.23
C PRO A 120 11.25 18.21 -15.53
N VAL A 121 11.77 17.27 -16.31
CA VAL A 121 13.10 17.24 -16.94
C VAL A 121 14.13 18.15 -16.24
N GLY A 122 14.86 17.60 -15.29
CA GLY A 122 16.14 18.16 -14.84
C GLY A 122 16.12 18.77 -13.44
N GLN A 123 16.24 17.93 -12.42
CA GLN A 123 17.10 18.24 -11.30
C GLN A 123 17.72 16.95 -10.75
N THR A 124 18.90 16.66 -11.29
CA THR A 124 19.87 15.79 -10.64
C THR A 124 20.35 16.46 -9.36
N SER A 125 19.74 16.12 -8.24
CA SER A 125 20.32 16.37 -6.92
C SER A 125 20.08 15.13 -6.07
N PHE A 126 20.81 14.07 -6.42
CA PHE A 126 21.09 13.00 -5.49
C PHE A 126 21.89 13.61 -4.35
N ILE A 127 21.21 14.02 -3.27
CA ILE A 127 21.88 14.27 -1.99
C ILE A 127 22.40 12.91 -1.53
N SER A 128 23.66 12.65 -1.85
CA SER A 128 24.40 11.51 -1.34
C SER A 128 24.44 11.61 0.19
N LYS A 129 24.34 10.45 0.86
CA LYS A 129 24.44 10.32 2.33
C LYS A 129 25.77 10.82 2.93
N THR A 130 26.66 11.40 2.13
CA THR A 130 27.95 11.96 2.54
C THR A 130 27.87 13.37 3.11
N ASP A 131 26.76 14.10 2.95
CA ASP A 131 26.66 15.53 3.36
C ASP A 131 25.96 15.78 4.70
N CYS A 132 25.65 14.74 5.49
CA CYS A 132 24.93 14.89 6.77
C CYS A 132 25.80 15.03 8.03
N TRP A 133 27.12 15.23 7.93
CA TRP A 133 27.98 15.39 9.11
C TRP A 133 28.89 16.62 8.99
N PRO A 134 28.66 17.70 9.76
CA PRO A 134 29.77 18.59 10.09
C PRO A 134 30.74 17.81 10.97
N LYS A 135 31.98 17.64 10.51
CA LYS A 135 33.09 17.27 11.39
C LYS A 135 33.18 18.34 12.47
N ALA A 136 32.91 17.96 13.72
CA ALA A 136 33.24 18.77 14.86
C ALA A 136 34.76 19.04 14.86
N ALA A 137 35.11 20.24 15.31
CA ALA A 137 36.42 20.87 15.33
C ALA A 137 37.56 20.00 15.89
#